data_AF-A0A7J6HU75-F1
#
_entry.id   AF-A0A7J6HU75-F1
#
_cell.length_a   1.000
_cell.length_b   1.000
_cell.length_c   1.000
_cell.angle_alpha   90.00
_cell.angle_beta   90.00
_cell.angle_gamma   90.00
#
_symmetry.space_group_name_H-M   'P 1'
#
loop_
_entity.id
_entity.type
_entity.pdbx_description
1 polymer ?
#
loop_
_entity_poly.entity_id
_entity_poly.type
_entity_poly.pdbx_seq_one_letter_code
_entity_poly.pdbx_strand_id
1 'polypeptide(L)'
;MSLNHRTAATTVARFANPKSLSEWLKPRLPSDSFASWGVKPGTKNVHNLWLELSEGETSLADSSPPVRTVQVVTVRILDDDRRVLIESHQELSDGTVRSRERPLSEKMKPFEDIESAVVRAVEEELGSVVNGSSAVRIVPGSYRKTVEERNSVSYPGLPARYELHSVEAFVDGLPDGEFCTVEDGEYKDCENSRVADEAVSVKKHFWRWVSDDSVKP
;
A
#
# COMPACT_ATOMS: atom_id res chain seq x y z
N MET A 1 -1.26 -35.75 -13.67
CA MET A 1 -0.87 -34.82 -12.59
C MET A 1 -1.59 -33.51 -12.87
N SER A 2 -2.80 -33.34 -12.31
CA SER A 2 -3.60 -32.12 -12.49
C SER A 2 -3.20 -31.11 -11.43
N LEU A 3 -2.70 -29.96 -11.87
CA LEU A 3 -2.50 -28.78 -11.04
C LEU A 3 -3.88 -28.23 -10.66
N ASN A 4 -4.23 -28.33 -9.37
CA ASN A 4 -5.41 -27.71 -8.80
C ASN A 4 -5.25 -26.19 -8.82
N HIS A 5 -5.73 -25.54 -9.87
CA HIS A 5 -6.03 -24.12 -9.89
C HIS A 5 -7.37 -23.88 -9.21
N ARG A 6 -7.39 -23.87 -7.87
CA ARG A 6 -8.57 -23.43 -7.08
C ARG A 6 -8.15 -22.84 -5.74
N THR A 7 -7.78 -21.56 -5.68
CA THR A 7 -8.05 -20.71 -4.50
C THR A 7 -7.89 -19.20 -4.75
N ALA A 8 -8.22 -18.67 -5.93
CA ALA A 8 -8.19 -17.22 -6.15
C ALA A 8 -9.56 -16.53 -5.96
N ALA A 9 -10.66 -17.30 -5.80
CA ALA A 9 -12.03 -16.79 -5.91
C ALA A 9 -12.81 -16.70 -4.57
N THR A 10 -12.17 -16.59 -3.40
CA THR A 10 -12.89 -16.82 -2.12
C THR A 10 -12.49 -15.92 -0.95
N THR A 11 -11.90 -14.74 -1.18
CA THR A 11 -11.60 -13.83 -0.06
C THR A 11 -12.72 -12.84 0.24
N VAL A 12 -13.33 -12.25 -0.81
CA VAL A 12 -14.44 -11.27 -0.65
C VAL A 12 -15.67 -11.88 0.04
N ALA A 13 -15.91 -13.19 -0.15
CA ALA A 13 -17.06 -13.89 0.43
C ALA A 13 -16.90 -14.30 1.91
N ARG A 14 -15.74 -14.06 2.54
CA ARG A 14 -15.45 -14.64 3.87
C ARG A 14 -15.95 -13.78 5.05
N PHE A 15 -15.97 -12.46 4.91
CA PHE A 15 -16.33 -11.54 6.01
C PHE A 15 -17.33 -10.48 5.54
N ALA A 16 -18.57 -10.55 6.02
CA ALA A 16 -19.64 -9.64 5.61
C ALA A 16 -19.45 -8.19 6.09
N ASN A 17 -18.68 -7.99 7.16
CA ASN A 17 -18.41 -6.67 7.75
C ASN A 17 -17.17 -6.70 8.67
N PRO A 18 -16.64 -5.54 9.07
CA PRO A 18 -15.48 -5.42 9.97
C PRO A 18 -15.63 -6.18 11.29
N LYS A 19 -16.86 -6.27 11.83
CA LYS A 19 -17.13 -7.03 13.07
C LYS A 19 -16.88 -8.53 12.88
N SER A 20 -17.38 -9.13 11.80
CA SER A 20 -17.16 -10.54 11.48
C SER A 20 -15.67 -10.87 11.27
N LEU A 21 -14.91 -9.95 10.67
CA LEU A 21 -13.45 -10.06 10.56
C LEU A 21 -12.79 -10.00 11.94
N SER A 22 -13.18 -9.04 12.79
CA SER A 22 -12.66 -8.90 14.16
C SER A 22 -12.87 -10.17 14.98
N GLU A 23 -14.08 -10.74 14.95
CA GLU A 23 -14.42 -11.98 15.67
C GLU A 23 -13.57 -13.16 15.22
N TRP A 24 -13.25 -13.24 13.92
CA TRP A 24 -12.38 -14.28 13.38
C TRP A 24 -10.90 -14.10 13.76
N LEU A 25 -10.42 -12.85 13.82
CA LEU A 25 -9.03 -12.51 14.18
C LEU A 25 -8.72 -12.66 15.68
N LYS A 26 -9.67 -12.30 16.55
CA LYS A 26 -9.49 -12.31 18.02
C LYS A 26 -8.86 -13.59 18.59
N PRO A 27 -9.31 -14.81 18.24
CA PRO A 27 -8.71 -16.03 18.78
C PRO A 27 -7.39 -16.44 18.10
N ARG A 28 -6.98 -15.74 17.02
CA ARG A 28 -5.82 -16.11 16.18
C ARG A 28 -4.62 -15.17 16.31
N LEU A 29 -4.81 -13.98 16.87
CA LEU A 29 -3.76 -12.98 17.05
C LEU A 29 -3.43 -12.77 18.54
N PRO A 30 -2.19 -12.39 18.89
CA PRO A 30 -1.87 -11.98 20.25
C PRO A 30 -2.74 -10.80 20.68
N SER A 31 -3.38 -10.91 21.85
CA SER A 31 -4.39 -9.94 22.31
C SER A 31 -3.84 -8.52 22.42
N ASP A 32 -2.63 -8.34 22.97
CA ASP A 32 -2.00 -7.02 23.13
C ASP A 32 -1.71 -6.38 21.76
N SER A 33 -1.26 -7.18 20.79
CA SER A 33 -0.98 -6.71 19.43
C SER A 33 -2.26 -6.30 18.72
N PHE A 34 -3.31 -7.12 18.78
CA PHE A 34 -4.59 -6.82 18.13
C PHE A 34 -5.31 -5.62 18.78
N ALA A 35 -5.24 -5.49 20.10
CA ALA A 35 -5.80 -4.35 20.83
C ALA A 35 -5.11 -3.01 20.47
N SER A 36 -3.90 -3.04 19.92
CA SER A 36 -3.17 -1.84 19.53
C SER A 36 -3.64 -1.21 18.21
N TRP A 37 -4.43 -1.92 17.40
CA TRP A 37 -4.83 -1.47 16.07
C TRP A 37 -5.78 -0.27 16.13
N GLY A 38 -5.40 0.83 15.48
CA GLY A 38 -6.13 2.10 15.53
C GLY A 38 -6.03 2.86 16.86
N VAL A 39 -5.26 2.33 17.83
CA VAL A 39 -4.99 2.97 19.13
C VAL A 39 -3.54 3.43 19.21
N LYS A 40 -2.61 2.58 18.78
CA LYS A 40 -1.19 2.92 18.71
C LYS A 40 -0.94 3.79 17.47
N PRO A 41 -0.22 4.92 17.60
CA PRO A 41 0.10 5.78 16.48
C PRO A 41 0.72 5.05 15.28
N GLY A 42 0.27 5.39 14.07
CA GLY A 42 0.77 4.81 12.82
C GLY A 42 0.23 3.43 12.46
N THR A 43 -0.66 2.85 13.29
CA THR A 43 -1.37 1.59 13.00
C THR A 43 -2.69 1.84 12.29
N LYS A 44 -3.07 0.90 11.43
CA LYS A 44 -4.38 0.84 10.79
C LYS A 44 -5.33 0.03 11.69
N ASN A 45 -6.63 0.15 11.46
CA ASN A 45 -7.64 -0.54 12.28
C ASN A 45 -8.33 -1.69 11.51
N VAL A 46 -9.29 -2.36 12.15
CA VAL A 46 -10.00 -3.50 11.52
C VAL A 46 -10.84 -3.08 10.30
N HIS A 47 -11.33 -1.84 10.25
CA HIS A 47 -12.05 -1.29 9.09
C HIS A 47 -11.12 -1.19 7.88
N ASN A 48 -9.88 -0.71 8.07
CA ASN A 48 -8.87 -0.70 7.02
C ASN A 48 -8.62 -2.11 6.46
N LEU A 49 -8.35 -3.10 7.33
CA LEU A 49 -8.08 -4.46 6.84
C LEU A 49 -9.29 -5.09 6.15
N TRP A 50 -10.50 -4.79 6.63
CA TRP A 50 -11.71 -5.27 5.97
C TRP A 50 -11.90 -4.65 4.58
N LEU A 51 -11.64 -3.35 4.41
CA LEU A 51 -11.66 -2.68 3.11
C LEU A 51 -10.61 -3.27 2.16
N GLU A 52 -9.37 -3.45 2.63
CA GLU A 52 -8.32 -4.11 1.85
C GLU A 52 -8.72 -5.52 1.38
N LEU A 53 -9.54 -6.24 2.14
CA LEU A 53 -10.05 -7.56 1.77
C LEU A 53 -11.27 -7.48 0.85
N SER A 54 -12.16 -6.50 1.04
CA SER A 54 -13.36 -6.32 0.21
C SER A 54 -13.00 -5.89 -1.20
N GLU A 55 -12.02 -4.99 -1.31
CA GLU A 55 -11.50 -4.50 -2.59
C GLU A 55 -10.50 -5.48 -3.24
N GLY A 56 -10.17 -6.59 -2.56
CA GLY A 56 -9.27 -7.62 -3.08
C GLY A 56 -7.80 -7.23 -3.15
N GLU A 57 -7.42 -6.09 -2.56
CA GLU A 57 -6.03 -5.62 -2.43
C GLU A 57 -5.16 -6.56 -1.60
N THR A 58 -5.79 -7.33 -0.71
CA THR A 58 -5.11 -8.28 0.16
C THR A 58 -5.85 -9.60 0.29
N SER A 59 -5.14 -10.61 0.79
CA SER A 59 -5.74 -11.88 1.20
C SER A 59 -5.20 -12.36 2.53
N LEU A 60 -5.99 -13.20 3.23
CA LEU A 60 -5.59 -13.85 4.47
C LEU A 60 -5.53 -15.36 4.28
N ALA A 61 -4.37 -15.94 4.57
CA ALA A 61 -4.24 -17.38 4.71
C ALA A 61 -4.93 -17.85 6.00
N ASP A 62 -5.62 -18.99 5.92
CA ASP A 62 -6.29 -19.60 7.07
C ASP A 62 -5.28 -20.38 7.94
N SER A 63 -4.36 -19.64 8.55
CA SER A 63 -3.36 -20.12 9.50
C SER A 63 -3.56 -19.45 10.86
N SER A 64 -2.79 -19.86 11.87
CA SER A 64 -2.81 -19.26 13.21
C SER A 64 -1.38 -18.95 13.68
N PRO A 65 -0.93 -17.68 13.64
CA PRO A 65 -1.66 -16.50 13.15
C PRO A 65 -1.90 -16.55 11.63
N PRO A 66 -2.93 -15.87 11.12
CA PRO A 66 -3.16 -15.75 9.68
C PRO A 66 -2.07 -14.91 9.01
N VAL A 67 -1.75 -15.22 7.76
CA VAL A 67 -0.75 -14.46 6.97
C VAL A 67 -1.47 -13.57 5.98
N ARG A 68 -1.22 -12.26 6.05
CA ARG A 68 -1.73 -11.26 5.09
C ARG A 68 -0.82 -11.21 3.87
N THR A 69 -1.32 -11.59 2.69
CA THR A 69 -0.60 -11.40 1.43
C THR A 69 -1.06 -10.11 0.76
N VAL A 70 -0.11 -9.30 0.31
CA VAL A 70 -0.36 -8.06 -0.43
C VAL A 70 0.58 -7.98 -1.64
N GLN A 71 0.03 -7.55 -2.77
CA GLN A 71 0.82 -7.21 -3.96
C GLN A 71 1.01 -5.70 -3.98
N VAL A 72 2.25 -5.26 -4.15
CA VAL A 72 2.62 -3.85 -4.08
C VAL A 72 3.44 -3.51 -5.30
N VAL A 73 3.06 -2.46 -6.02
CA VAL A 73 3.92 -1.85 -7.04
C VAL A 73 4.86 -0.86 -6.36
N THR A 74 6.14 -0.94 -6.69
CA THR A 74 7.16 0.00 -6.21
C THR A 74 7.76 0.73 -7.41
N VAL A 75 7.61 2.05 -7.44
CA VAL A 75 8.08 2.88 -8.55
C VAL A 75 9.30 3.66 -8.09
N ARG A 76 10.48 3.28 -8.60
CA ARG A 76 11.70 4.09 -8.46
C ARG A 76 11.64 5.20 -9.50
N ILE A 77 11.13 6.35 -9.10
CA ILE A 77 11.08 7.54 -9.96
C ILE A 77 12.46 8.18 -10.00
N LEU A 78 13.03 8.29 -11.19
CA LEU A 78 14.34 8.85 -11.45
C LEU A 78 14.22 10.28 -12.01
N ASP A 79 15.16 11.15 -11.66
CA ASP A 79 15.40 12.41 -12.36
C ASP A 79 16.63 12.32 -13.28
N ASP A 80 16.93 13.42 -13.98
CA ASP A 80 18.06 13.51 -14.91
C ASP A 80 19.43 13.38 -14.22
N ASP A 81 19.50 13.71 -12.92
CA ASP A 81 20.69 13.55 -12.07
C ASP A 81 20.78 12.15 -11.43
N ARG A 82 19.89 11.22 -11.82
CA ARG A 82 19.77 9.86 -11.27
C ARG A 82 19.53 9.83 -9.77
N ARG A 83 18.91 10.87 -9.21
CA ARG A 83 18.32 10.82 -7.88
C ARG A 83 17.01 10.04 -7.95
N VAL A 84 16.66 9.43 -6.82
CA VAL A 84 15.43 8.66 -6.64
C VAL A 84 14.48 9.46 -5.77
N LEU A 85 13.23 9.57 -6.19
CA LEU A 85 12.18 10.13 -5.35
C LEU A 85 11.79 9.11 -4.28
N ILE A 86 11.83 9.54 -3.01
CA ILE A 86 11.34 8.73 -1.90
C ILE A 86 10.25 9.45 -1.11
N GLU A 87 9.31 8.68 -0.61
CA GLU A 87 8.38 9.07 0.44
C GLU A 87 9.15 9.03 1.77
N SER A 88 9.46 10.19 2.33
CA SER A 88 10.16 10.31 3.61
C SER A 88 9.25 9.92 4.77
N HIS A 89 8.07 10.53 4.82
CA HIS A 89 7.06 10.29 5.82
C HIS A 89 5.67 10.66 5.28
N GLN A 90 4.65 10.25 6.02
CA GLN A 90 3.26 10.53 5.73
C GLN A 90 2.56 11.04 6.99
N GLU A 91 1.57 11.91 6.80
CA GLU A 91 0.62 12.33 7.81
C GLU A 91 -0.68 11.55 7.63
N LEU A 92 -1.12 10.85 8.67
CA LEU A 92 -2.36 10.09 8.69
C LEU A 92 -3.54 10.97 9.14
N SER A 93 -4.75 10.51 8.85
CA SER A 93 -6.02 11.17 9.24
C SER A 93 -6.22 11.33 10.75
N ASP A 94 -5.54 10.53 11.58
CA ASP A 94 -5.50 10.67 13.04
C ASP A 94 -4.44 11.68 13.52
N GLY A 95 -3.77 12.37 12.59
CA GLY A 95 -2.69 13.33 12.85
C GLY A 95 -1.33 12.69 13.12
N THR A 96 -1.24 11.35 13.11
CA THR A 96 0.02 10.66 13.39
C THR A 96 0.95 10.70 12.18
N VAL A 97 2.24 10.86 12.44
CA VAL A 97 3.27 10.86 11.41
C VAL A 97 3.98 9.52 11.40
N ARG A 98 4.12 8.95 10.20
CA ARG A 98 4.81 7.67 10.00
C ARG A 98 5.95 7.83 9.00
N SER A 99 7.16 7.47 9.43
CA SER A 99 8.32 7.37 8.54
C SER A 99 8.14 6.21 7.56
N ARG A 100 8.54 6.44 6.31
CA ARG A 100 8.37 5.52 5.18
C ARG A 100 9.73 5.18 4.57
N GLU A 101 10.52 6.21 4.27
CA GLU A 101 11.90 6.15 3.72
C GLU A 101 12.05 5.14 2.58
N ARG A 102 11.14 5.21 1.61
CA ARG A 102 11.05 4.24 0.51
C ARG A 102 10.54 4.91 -0.78
N PRO A 103 10.77 4.32 -1.96
CA PRO A 103 10.14 4.77 -3.19
C PRO A 103 8.61 4.70 -3.11
N LEU A 104 7.92 5.37 -4.04
CA LEU A 104 6.47 5.29 -4.19
C LEU A 104 6.03 3.82 -4.20
N SER A 105 5.12 3.47 -3.30
CA SER A 105 4.78 2.07 -2.99
C SER A 105 3.29 1.94 -2.75
N GLU A 106 2.61 1.39 -3.75
CA GLU A 106 1.15 1.37 -3.76
C GLU A 106 0.60 -0.06 -3.90
N LYS A 107 -0.52 -0.35 -3.23
CA LYS A 107 -1.16 -1.67 -3.33
C LYS A 107 -1.69 -1.86 -4.75
N MET A 108 -1.48 -3.03 -5.33
CA MET A 108 -2.06 -3.36 -6.63
C MET A 108 -3.55 -3.71 -6.49
N LYS A 109 -4.38 -3.25 -7.43
CA LYS A 109 -5.79 -3.62 -7.52
C LYS A 109 -5.93 -5.03 -8.15
N PRO A 110 -7.04 -5.75 -7.91
CA PRO A 110 -7.26 -7.06 -8.52
C PRO A 110 -7.20 -6.98 -10.05
N PHE A 111 -6.49 -7.93 -10.67
CA PHE A 111 -6.35 -8.06 -12.13
C PHE A 111 -5.65 -6.88 -12.83
N GLU A 112 -5.03 -6.00 -12.08
CA GLU A 112 -4.25 -4.88 -12.60
C GLU A 112 -2.89 -5.38 -13.12
N ASP A 113 -2.51 -4.96 -14.33
CA ASP A 113 -1.15 -5.18 -14.85
C ASP A 113 -0.17 -4.14 -14.26
N ILE A 114 1.13 -4.39 -14.42
CA ILE A 114 2.17 -3.54 -13.82
C ILE A 114 2.12 -2.11 -14.35
N GLU A 115 1.92 -1.92 -15.66
CA GLU A 115 1.96 -0.58 -16.25
C GLU A 115 0.78 0.25 -15.76
N SER A 116 -0.42 -0.35 -15.75
CA SER A 116 -1.62 0.28 -15.18
C SER A 116 -1.44 0.63 -13.70
N ALA A 117 -0.87 -0.27 -12.90
CA ALA A 117 -0.60 -0.02 -11.48
C ALA A 117 0.39 1.13 -11.27
N VAL A 118 1.45 1.22 -12.08
CA VAL A 118 2.44 2.31 -12.02
C VAL A 118 1.79 3.65 -12.33
N VAL A 119 1.04 3.73 -13.43
CA VAL A 119 0.37 4.97 -13.86
C VAL A 119 -0.61 5.43 -12.79
N ARG A 120 -1.46 4.52 -12.29
CA ARG A 120 -2.40 4.82 -11.22
C ARG A 120 -1.70 5.30 -9.95
N ALA A 121 -0.65 4.61 -9.52
CA ALA A 121 0.06 4.99 -8.29
C ALA A 121 0.68 6.39 -8.39
N VAL A 122 1.24 6.75 -9.55
CA VAL A 122 1.73 8.10 -9.82
C VAL A 122 0.60 9.12 -9.83
N GLU A 123 -0.54 8.79 -10.44
CA GLU A 123 -1.69 9.69 -10.52
C GLU A 123 -2.34 9.94 -9.15
N GLU A 124 -2.56 8.89 -8.36
CA GLU A 124 -3.16 8.95 -7.02
C GLU A 124 -2.25 9.70 -6.03
N GLU A 125 -0.95 9.40 -5.97
CA GLU A 125 -0.06 9.98 -4.95
C GLU A 125 0.66 11.27 -5.39
N LEU A 126 0.93 11.47 -6.69
CA LEU A 126 1.71 12.60 -7.21
C LEU A 126 0.92 13.53 -8.15
N GLY A 127 -0.28 13.13 -8.59
CA GLY A 127 -1.07 13.90 -9.56
C GLY A 127 -1.43 15.31 -9.11
N SER A 128 -1.52 15.57 -7.80
CA SER A 128 -1.81 16.91 -7.27
C SER A 128 -0.70 17.96 -7.50
N VAL A 129 0.54 17.52 -7.77
CA VAL A 129 1.68 18.42 -8.03
C VAL A 129 2.11 18.43 -9.49
N VAL A 130 1.62 17.49 -10.31
CA VAL A 130 1.91 17.46 -11.74
C VAL A 130 0.84 18.26 -12.48
N ASN A 131 1.25 19.37 -13.10
CA ASN A 131 0.36 20.24 -13.85
C ASN A 131 0.00 19.61 -15.22
N GLY A 132 -1.00 18.74 -15.26
CA GLY A 132 -1.52 18.13 -16.49
C GLY A 132 -1.44 16.60 -16.49
N SER A 133 -1.40 15.99 -17.68
CA SER A 133 -1.19 14.54 -17.78
C SER A 133 0.28 14.24 -17.47
N SER A 134 0.55 13.66 -16.30
CA SER A 134 1.88 13.15 -15.95
C SER A 134 2.30 12.12 -16.99
N ALA A 135 3.27 12.45 -17.84
CA ALA A 135 3.83 11.47 -18.74
C ALA A 135 4.73 10.54 -17.93
N VAL A 136 4.23 9.33 -17.67
CA VAL A 136 4.99 8.27 -16.99
C VAL A 136 5.72 7.45 -18.06
N ARG A 137 7.05 7.43 -17.98
CA ARG A 137 7.91 6.64 -18.88
C ARG A 137 8.60 5.55 -18.08
N ILE A 138 8.07 4.33 -18.14
CA ILE A 138 8.68 3.15 -17.50
C ILE A 138 9.94 2.76 -18.27
N VAL A 139 11.03 2.50 -17.55
CA VAL A 139 12.30 2.06 -18.13
C VAL A 139 12.17 0.60 -18.60
N PRO A 140 12.32 0.31 -19.90
CA PRO A 140 12.20 -1.05 -20.42
C PRO A 140 13.19 -2.01 -19.75
N GLY A 141 12.71 -3.17 -19.30
CA GLY A 141 13.56 -4.20 -18.68
C GLY A 141 13.96 -3.93 -17.22
N SER A 142 13.47 -2.85 -16.59
CA SER A 142 13.74 -2.53 -15.17
C SER A 142 12.92 -3.36 -14.18
N TYR A 143 11.88 -4.06 -14.66
CA TYR A 143 10.97 -4.80 -13.80
C TYR A 143 11.68 -5.88 -12.97
N ARG A 144 11.42 -5.88 -11.66
CA ARG A 144 11.90 -6.87 -10.71
C ARG A 144 10.78 -7.28 -9.75
N LYS A 145 10.66 -8.59 -9.51
CA LYS A 145 9.79 -9.13 -8.46
C LYS A 145 10.61 -9.61 -7.27
N THR A 146 10.25 -9.19 -6.06
CA THR A 146 10.79 -9.70 -4.81
C THR A 146 9.67 -10.11 -3.87
N VAL A 147 9.97 -11.02 -2.93
CA VAL A 147 9.02 -11.45 -1.90
C VAL A 147 9.66 -11.22 -0.54
N GLU A 148 8.95 -10.53 0.33
CA GLU A 148 9.37 -10.28 1.71
C GLU A 148 8.34 -10.79 2.70
N GLU A 149 8.79 -11.46 3.74
CA GLU A 149 7.93 -11.87 4.86
C GLU A 149 8.36 -11.13 6.13
N ARG A 150 7.44 -10.36 6.71
CA ARG A 150 7.67 -9.59 7.93
C ARG A 150 6.37 -9.31 8.67
N ASN A 151 6.46 -8.93 9.94
CA ASN A 151 5.29 -8.42 10.66
C ASN A 151 4.82 -7.11 10.05
N SER A 152 3.50 -6.97 9.88
CA SER A 152 2.91 -5.73 9.39
C SER A 152 3.06 -4.61 10.42
N VAL A 153 3.66 -3.49 9.99
CA VAL A 153 3.72 -2.27 10.81
C VAL A 153 2.32 -1.68 11.00
N SER A 154 1.48 -1.74 9.96
CA SER A 154 0.10 -1.26 10.00
C SER A 154 -0.78 -2.13 10.90
N TYR A 155 -0.48 -3.42 11.00
CA TYR A 155 -1.26 -4.42 11.74
C TYR A 155 -0.34 -5.24 12.65
N PRO A 156 0.11 -4.68 13.80
CA PRO A 156 0.99 -5.39 14.72
C PRO A 156 0.45 -6.79 15.09
N GLY A 157 1.32 -7.79 15.08
CA GLY A 157 0.96 -9.18 15.37
C GLY A 157 0.38 -9.96 14.18
N LEU A 158 0.11 -9.31 13.04
CA LEU A 158 -0.29 -9.96 11.80
C LEU A 158 0.94 -10.12 10.88
N PRO A 159 1.45 -11.35 10.68
CA PRO A 159 2.48 -11.62 9.69
C PRO A 159 1.98 -11.26 8.30
N ALA A 160 2.87 -10.71 7.48
CA ALA A 160 2.56 -10.32 6.12
C ALA A 160 3.60 -10.82 5.13
N ARG A 161 3.12 -11.28 3.98
CA ARG A 161 3.90 -11.58 2.79
C ARG A 161 3.66 -10.47 1.76
N TYR A 162 4.70 -9.73 1.46
CA TYR A 162 4.70 -8.67 0.46
C TYR A 162 5.27 -9.23 -0.84
N GLU A 163 4.48 -9.23 -1.90
CA GLU A 163 4.95 -9.46 -3.26
C GLU A 163 5.20 -8.08 -3.90
N LEU A 164 6.46 -7.68 -3.95
CA LEU A 164 6.88 -6.37 -4.43
C LEU A 164 7.21 -6.45 -5.92
N HIS A 165 6.58 -5.58 -6.69
CA HIS A 165 6.74 -5.43 -8.13
C HIS A 165 7.43 -4.08 -8.39
N SER A 166 8.75 -4.09 -8.47
CA SER A 166 9.55 -2.88 -8.64
C SER A 166 9.78 -2.56 -10.11
N VAL A 167 9.68 -1.28 -10.48
CA VAL A 167 10.09 -0.75 -11.78
C VAL A 167 10.85 0.56 -11.59
N GLU A 168 11.62 0.95 -12.60
CA GLU A 168 12.15 2.31 -12.72
C GLU A 168 11.29 3.10 -13.70
N ALA A 169 11.05 4.37 -13.41
CA ALA A 169 10.27 5.25 -14.27
C ALA A 169 10.76 6.70 -14.21
N PHE A 170 10.45 7.46 -15.24
CA PHE A 170 10.54 8.91 -15.25
C PHE A 170 9.13 9.49 -15.22
N VAL A 171 8.93 10.57 -14.47
CA VAL A 171 7.66 11.28 -14.37
C VAL A 171 7.92 12.75 -14.64
N ASP A 172 7.33 13.25 -15.72
CA ASP A 172 7.51 14.65 -16.12
C ASP A 172 6.72 15.60 -15.20
N GLY A 173 7.27 16.79 -14.95
CA GLY A 173 6.57 17.86 -14.22
C GLY A 173 6.64 17.79 -12.69
N LEU A 174 7.46 16.91 -12.12
CA LEU A 174 7.71 16.87 -10.68
C LEU A 174 8.60 18.04 -10.21
N PRO A 175 8.44 18.53 -8.98
CA PRO A 175 9.32 19.54 -8.40
C PRO A 175 10.75 19.03 -8.18
N ASP A 176 11.77 19.87 -8.42
CA ASP A 176 13.19 19.53 -8.23
C ASP A 176 13.61 19.37 -6.75
N GLY A 177 12.83 19.96 -5.85
CA GLY A 177 13.07 20.02 -4.40
C GLY A 177 12.16 19.09 -3.59
N GLU A 178 12.16 19.26 -2.28
CA GLU A 178 11.19 18.57 -1.41
C GLU A 178 9.78 19.16 -1.62
N PHE A 179 8.78 18.29 -1.63
CA PHE A 179 7.38 18.70 -1.79
C PHE A 179 6.46 17.77 -1.01
N CYS A 180 5.19 18.16 -0.88
CA CYS A 180 4.17 17.30 -0.32
C CYS A 180 2.96 17.23 -1.25
N THR A 181 2.30 16.09 -1.28
CA THR A 181 1.03 15.87 -1.97
C THR A 181 -0.06 15.61 -0.94
N VAL A 182 -1.30 15.96 -1.28
CA VAL A 182 -2.48 15.72 -0.44
C VAL A 182 -3.30 14.64 -1.10
N GLU A 183 -3.70 13.65 -0.31
CA GLU A 183 -4.60 12.60 -0.76
C GLU A 183 -6.01 12.92 -0.25
N ASP A 184 -6.97 12.91 -1.16
CA ASP A 184 -8.35 13.19 -0.81
C ASP A 184 -8.95 12.06 0.03
N GLY A 185 -8.50 10.81 -0.15
CA GLY A 185 -8.76 9.69 0.76
C GLY A 185 -8.81 8.33 0.06
N GLU A 186 -8.03 7.38 0.60
CA GLU A 186 -7.74 6.02 0.08
C GLU A 186 -8.94 5.19 -0.41
N TYR A 187 -10.15 5.41 0.12
CA TYR A 187 -11.35 4.61 -0.19
C TYR A 187 -12.59 5.47 -0.48
N LYS A 188 -12.42 6.71 -0.93
CA LYS A 188 -13.56 7.63 -1.18
C LYS A 188 -14.57 7.09 -2.19
N ASP A 189 -14.11 6.34 -3.19
CA ASP A 189 -14.95 5.82 -4.27
C ASP A 189 -15.48 4.41 -4.01
N CYS A 190 -15.21 3.81 -2.84
CA CYS A 190 -15.71 2.47 -2.54
C CYS A 190 -17.21 2.50 -2.17
N GLU A 191 -17.92 1.41 -2.50
CA GLU A 191 -19.35 1.27 -2.15
C GLU A 191 -19.59 1.33 -0.63
N ASN A 192 -18.53 1.06 0.16
CA ASN A 192 -18.54 1.02 1.61
C ASN A 192 -18.05 2.35 2.25
N SER A 193 -18.43 3.49 1.68
CA SER A 193 -18.02 4.83 2.15
C SER A 193 -18.15 5.06 3.66
N ARG A 194 -19.21 4.54 4.30
CA ARG A 194 -19.38 4.62 5.77
C ARG A 194 -18.29 3.89 6.56
N VAL A 195 -17.80 2.76 6.02
CA VAL A 195 -16.70 2.00 6.62
C VAL A 195 -15.36 2.71 6.37
N ALA A 196 -15.22 3.36 5.21
CA ALA A 196 -14.06 4.19 4.88
C ALA A 196 -13.89 5.38 5.85
N ASP A 197 -15.00 5.98 6.31
CA ASP A 197 -14.97 7.07 7.31
C ASP A 197 -14.39 6.62 8.67
N GLU A 198 -14.54 5.34 9.03
CA GLU A 198 -13.96 4.77 10.25
C GLU A 198 -12.52 4.29 10.07
N ALA A 199 -12.00 4.30 8.85
CA ALA A 199 -10.68 3.80 8.50
C ALA A 199 -9.62 4.91 8.63
N VAL A 200 -8.42 4.55 9.11
CA VAL A 200 -7.31 5.51 9.17
C VAL A 200 -6.72 5.64 7.76
N SER A 201 -6.95 6.74 7.07
CA SER A 201 -6.40 7.05 5.73
C SER A 201 -5.13 7.91 5.82
N VAL A 202 -4.33 7.91 4.75
CA VAL A 202 -3.25 8.89 4.57
C VAL A 202 -3.87 10.22 4.13
N LYS A 203 -3.29 11.33 4.58
CA LYS A 203 -3.71 12.69 4.20
C LYS A 203 -2.66 13.43 3.43
N LYS A 204 -1.40 13.26 3.79
CA LYS A 204 -0.28 13.88 3.09
C LYS A 204 0.89 12.93 2.96
N HIS A 205 1.55 13.00 1.82
CA HIS A 205 2.81 12.35 1.56
C HIS A 205 3.89 13.41 1.42
N PHE A 206 5.05 13.17 2.02
CA PHE A 206 6.19 14.09 1.98
C PHE A 206 7.34 13.46 1.20
N TRP A 207 7.71 14.11 0.12
CA TRP A 207 8.61 13.60 -0.90
C TRP A 207 9.94 14.33 -0.90
N ARG A 208 11.03 13.59 -1.10
CA ARG A 208 12.36 14.16 -1.27
C ARG A 208 13.18 13.34 -2.24
N TRP A 209 14.06 14.02 -2.98
CA TRP A 209 15.05 13.40 -3.84
C TRP A 209 16.26 12.95 -3.03
N VAL A 210 16.73 11.73 -3.28
CA VAL A 210 17.95 11.19 -2.66
C VAL A 210 18.86 10.55 -3.70
N SER A 211 20.15 10.48 -3.42
CA SER A 211 21.08 9.72 -4.26
C SER A 211 20.67 8.24 -4.29
N ASP A 212 20.81 7.59 -5.45
CA ASP A 212 20.46 6.18 -5.66
C ASP A 212 21.08 5.25 -4.61
N ASP A 213 22.35 5.48 -4.27
CA ASP A 213 23.12 4.74 -3.26
C ASP A 213 22.52 4.80 -1.84
N SER A 214 21.66 5.78 -1.56
CA SER A 214 21.05 5.97 -0.24
C SER A 214 19.74 5.21 -0.07
N VAL A 215 19.17 4.66 -1.15
CA VAL A 215 17.92 3.91 -1.10
C VAL A 215 18.22 2.46 -0.77
N LYS A 216 17.73 1.98 0.38
CA LYS A 216 17.87 0.57 0.75
C LYS A 216 17.15 -0.32 -0.29
N PRO A 217 17.72 -1.49 -0.63
CA PRO A 217 17.08 -2.45 -1.53
C PRO A 217 15.74 -2.96 -1.00
#